data_AF-A0A4Q0YV65-F1
#
_entry.id   AF-A0A4Q0YV65-F1
#
_cell.length_a   1.000
_cell.length_b   1.000
_cell.length_c   1.000
_cell.angle_alpha   90.00
_cell.angle_beta   90.00
_cell.angle_gamma   90.00
#
_symmetry.space_group_name_H-M   'P 1'
#
loop_
_entity.id
_entity.type
_entity.pdbx_description
1 polymer ?
#
loop_
_entity_poly.entity_id
_entity_poly.type
_entity_poly.pdbx_seq_one_letter_code
_entity_poly.pdbx_strand_id
1 'polypeptide(L)' 'MEDIQCEEQLFSYCTEALFIPEEFIEELNVNDAYNLEIVLSSIDLETVDEDWYVNLMKISKDS' A
#
# COMPACT_ATOMS: atom_id res chain seq x y z
N MET A 1 21.52 -14.10 0.91
CA MET A 1 20.04 -14.20 0.85
C MET A 1 19.61 -12.81 0.47
N GLU A 2 19.33 -12.60 -0.81
CA GLU A 2 18.81 -11.33 -1.29
C GLU A 2 17.31 -11.35 -1.00
N ASP A 3 16.85 -10.46 -0.13
CA ASP A 3 15.43 -10.18 0.09
C ASP A 3 14.88 -9.49 -1.16
N ILE A 4 14.74 -10.25 -2.26
CA ILE A 4 13.96 -9.84 -3.41
C ILE A 4 12.51 -10.16 -3.03
N GLN A 5 11.88 -9.30 -2.23
CA GLN A 5 10.43 -9.19 -2.32
C GLN A 5 10.15 -8.74 -3.74
N CYS A 6 9.68 -9.66 -4.59
CA CYS A 6 9.29 -9.30 -5.95
C CYS A 6 8.21 -8.23 -5.86
N GLU A 7 8.32 -7.20 -6.68
CA GLU A 7 7.30 -6.16 -6.85
C GLU A 7 5.89 -6.76 -7.05
N GLU A 8 5.80 -7.90 -7.76
CA GLU A 8 4.58 -8.70 -7.91
C GLU A 8 3.98 -9.17 -6.57
N GLN A 9 4.81 -9.61 -5.62
CA GLN A 9 4.35 -10.06 -4.31
C GLN A 9 3.86 -8.89 -3.45
N LEU A 10 4.55 -7.74 -3.53
CA LEU A 10 4.12 -6.52 -2.86
C LEU A 10 2.78 -6.04 -3.42
N PHE A 11 2.62 -6.10 -4.73
CA PHE A 11 1.40 -5.73 -5.42
C PHE A 11 0.23 -6.65 -5.07
N SER A 12 0.44 -7.98 -5.07
CA SER A 12 -0.56 -8.94 -4.60
C SER A 12 -0.93 -8.69 -3.14
N TYR A 13 0.04 -8.39 -2.28
CA TYR A 13 -0.25 -8.07 -0.87
C TYR A 13 -1.12 -6.81 -0.74
N CYS A 14 -0.82 -5.74 -1.48
CA CYS A 14 -1.59 -4.50 -1.45
C CYS A 14 -3.04 -4.71 -1.91
N THR A 15 -3.24 -5.45 -2.99
CA THR A 15 -4.58 -5.66 -3.59
C THR A 15 -5.39 -6.72 -2.84
N GLU A 16 -4.79 -7.82 -2.40
CA GLU A 16 -5.51 -8.95 -1.79
C GLU A 16 -5.63 -8.85 -0.26
N ALA A 17 -4.61 -8.32 0.43
CA ALA A 17 -4.58 -8.27 1.89
C ALA A 17 -4.94 -6.89 2.45
N LEU A 18 -4.46 -5.82 1.80
CA LEU A 18 -4.78 -4.44 2.20
C LEU A 18 -6.01 -3.88 1.47
N PHE A 19 -6.52 -4.60 0.46
CA PHE A 19 -7.69 -4.22 -0.34
C PHE A 19 -7.55 -2.84 -1.02
N ILE A 20 -6.32 -2.43 -1.31
CA ILE A 20 -6.04 -1.19 -2.04
C ILE A 20 -6.39 -1.44 -3.51
N PRO A 21 -7.27 -0.63 -4.14
CA PRO A 21 -7.57 -0.81 -5.56
C PRO A 21 -6.33 -0.50 -6.42
N GLU A 22 -6.12 -1.31 -7.45
CA GLU A 22 -4.92 -1.27 -8.28
C GLU A 22 -4.71 0.09 -8.96
N GLU A 23 -5.80 0.76 -9.33
CA GLU A 23 -5.78 2.06 -10.01
C GLU A 23 -5.23 3.21 -9.14
N PHE A 24 -5.19 3.02 -7.82
CA PHE A 24 -4.64 4.00 -6.89
C PHE A 24 -3.16 3.75 -6.57
N ILE A 25 -2.59 2.58 -6.89
CA ILE A 25 -1.19 2.26 -6.59
C ILE A 25 -0.28 2.85 -7.67
N GLU A 26 0.59 3.77 -7.30
CA GLU A 26 1.57 4.39 -8.21
C GLU A 26 2.94 3.74 -8.11
N GLU A 27 3.42 3.50 -6.88
CA GLU A 27 4.74 2.93 -6.62
C GLU A 27 4.71 2.12 -5.32
N LEU A 28 5.48 1.03 -5.30
CA LEU A 28 5.68 0.17 -4.13
C LEU A 28 7.16 0.05 -3.84
N ASN A 29 7.54 0.29 -2.60
CA ASN A 29 8.92 0.18 -2.17
C ASN A 29 9.02 -0.45 -0.78
N VAL A 30 10.19 -1.02 -0.48
CA VAL A 30 10.53 -1.48 0.86
C VAL A 30 11.71 -0.66 1.32
N ASN A 31 11.55 0.08 2.42
CA ASN A 31 12.63 0.90 2.93
C ASN A 31 13.66 0.08 3.73
N ASP A 32 14.76 0.73 4.12
CA ASP A 32 15.86 0.10 4.86
C ASP A 32 15.43 -0.49 6.21
N ALA A 33 14.26 -0.11 6.73
CA ALA A 33 13.67 -0.65 7.96
C ALA A 33 12.74 -1.86 7.70
N TYR A 34 12.70 -2.38 6.48
CA TYR A 34 11.80 -3.46 6.04
C TYR A 34 10.31 -3.10 6.14
N ASN A 35 9.97 -1.82 6.12
CA ASN A 35 8.59 -1.36 6.07
C ASN A 35 8.16 -1.17 4.61
N LEU A 36 6.90 -1.50 4.34
CA LEU A 36 6.26 -1.27 3.04
C LEU A 36 5.88 0.21 2.91
N GLU A 37 6.41 0.85 1.89
CA GLU A 37 6.03 2.19 1.45
C GLU A 37 5.16 2.07 0.20
N ILE A 38 4.00 2.74 0.24
CA ILE A 38 3.00 2.71 -0.83
C ILE A 38 2.78 4.16 -1.27
N VAL A 39 3.10 4.47 -2.52
CA VAL A 39 2.76 5.76 -3.13
C VAL A 39 1.41 5.59 -3.82
N LEU A 40 0.45 6.43 -3.42
CA LEU A 40 -0.89 6.42 -3.98
C LEU A 40 -1.11 7.63 -4.90
N SER A 41 -1.72 7.40 -6.05
CA SER A 41 -2.15 8.45 -6.98
C SER A 41 -3.66 8.67 -6.89
N SER A 42 -4.15 9.77 -7.48
CA SER A 42 -5.58 10.01 -7.69
C SER A 42 -6.48 10.02 -6.43
N ILE A 43 -5.90 10.28 -5.25
CA ILE A 43 -6.65 10.43 -3.99
C ILE A 43 -7.39 11.76 -3.98
N ASP A 44 -8.71 11.71 -3.81
CA ASP A 44 -9.56 12.88 -3.66
C ASP A 44 -10.32 12.88 -2.31
N LEU A 45 -11.24 13.85 -2.15
CA LEU A 45 -12.02 13.99 -0.92
C LEU A 45 -13.09 12.91 -0.73
N GLU A 46 -13.45 12.18 -1.79
CA GLU A 46 -14.36 11.03 -1.69
C GLU A 46 -13.56 9.79 -1.29
N THR A 47 -12.33 9.64 -1.82
CA THR A 47 -11.44 8.52 -1.49
C THR A 47 -11.10 8.44 0.00
N VAL A 48 -10.99 9.58 0.70
CA VAL A 48 -10.60 9.58 2.12
C VAL A 48 -11.64 8.92 3.04
N ASP A 49 -12.89 8.81 2.59
CA ASP A 49 -13.98 8.15 3.31
C ASP A 49 -14.15 6.68 2.87
N GLU A 50 -13.38 6.20 1.90
CA GLU A 50 -13.44 4.80 1.45
C GLU A 50 -12.83 3.85 2.49
N ASP A 51 -13.47 2.69 2.66
CA ASP A 51 -13.11 1.71 3.67
C ASP A 51 -11.63 1.26 3.56
N TRP A 52 -11.13 1.06 2.34
CA TRP A 52 -9.75 0.64 2.12
C TRP A 52 -8.76 1.72 2.57
N TYR A 53 -9.04 3.00 2.27
CA TYR A 53 -8.18 4.12 2.61
C TYR A 53 -8.18 4.36 4.12
N VAL A 54 -9.37 4.34 4.73
CA VAL A 54 -9.53 4.46 6.19
C VAL A 54 -8.79 3.33 6.91
N ASN A 55 -8.86 2.09 6.39
CA ASN A 55 -8.16 0.95 6.98
C ASN A 55 -6.65 1.04 6.77
N LEU A 56 -6.19 1.43 5.58
CA LEU A 56 -4.77 1.68 5.30
C LEU A 56 -4.19 2.73 6.26
N MET A 57 -4.91 3.83 6.49
CA MET A 57 -4.49 4.89 7.41
C MET A 57 -4.49 4.47 8.88
N LYS A 58 -5.30 3.47 9.27
CA LYS A 58 -5.21 2.88 10.62
C LYS A 58 -3.95 2.03 10.76
N ILE A 59 -3.65 1.23 9.74
CA ILE A 59 -2.46 0.36 9.71
C ILE A 59 -1.18 1.20 9.71
N SER A 60 -1.12 2.28 8.92
CA SER A 60 0.09 3.10 8.82
C SER A 60 0.40 3.92 10.07
N LYS A 61 -0.62 4.26 10.88
CA LYS A 61 -0.45 5.02 12.13
C LYS A 61 0.06 4.19 13.31
N ASP A 62 -0.01 2.85 13.21
CA ASP A 62 0.48 1.94 14.24
C ASP A 62 1.96 1.56 14.05
N SER A 63 2.70 2.27 13.18
CA SER A 63 4.14 2.05 12.89
C SER A 63 5.03 3.20 13.37
#